data_AF-A0A4Q4N579-F1
#
_entry.id   AF-A0A4Q4N579-F1
#
_cell.length_a   1.000
_cell.length_b   1.000
_cell.length_c   1.000
_cell.angle_alpha   90.00
_cell.angle_beta   90.00
_cell.angle_gamma   90.00
#
_symmetry.space_group_name_H-M   'P 1'
#
loop_
_entity.id
_entity.type
_entity.pdbx_description
1 polymer ?
#
loop_
_entity_poly.entity_id
_entity_poly.type
_entity_poly.pdbx_seq_one_letter_code
_entity_poly.pdbx_strand_id
1 'polypeptide(L)'
;MLNQSGELGTYWAGIWSVCLADALNWKSHYYRLRSPPIYTAPTWTWAGLEGEVRCAIWIPQTSIDDAEQIHAKRFDPKLIDQHMILQDERNIYGAVQEGSYITIEGACLMSADFDCLMRDLYGNDFGGFPGVQIKLDRERLDMSAPYDCCMFLNGNLFHKKEKWEDGLSYPLSCMDVLLLSWVDQEAKVAQRVGVADMQSRGDRDNLIHKIKTADWERWTLELV
;
A
#
# COMPACT_ATOMS: atom_id res chain seq x y z
N MET A 1 7.28 -11.69 1.41
CA MET A 1 8.48 -11.96 2.23
C MET A 1 8.22 -13.08 3.24
N LEU A 2 8.67 -14.33 2.98
CA LEU A 2 8.45 -15.51 3.84
C LEU A 2 9.12 -15.31 5.21
N ASN A 3 8.55 -15.83 6.32
CA ASN A 3 9.46 -16.35 7.35
C ASN A 3 10.26 -17.52 6.69
N GLN A 4 11.38 -18.06 7.19
CA GLN A 4 12.34 -18.84 6.35
C GLN A 4 12.40 -20.41 6.23
N SER A 5 12.54 -21.25 7.26
CA SER A 5 11.33 -21.79 7.83
C SER A 5 10.62 -20.62 8.36
N GLY A 6 9.73 -20.20 7.51
CA GLY A 6 9.42 -20.61 6.13
C GLY A 6 8.15 -19.99 5.64
N GLU A 7 7.55 -19.19 6.50
CA GLU A 7 6.14 -19.17 6.71
C GLU A 7 5.74 -17.71 6.70
N LEU A 8 4.87 -17.38 5.79
CA LEU A 8 4.13 -16.16 5.91
C LEU A 8 2.79 -16.53 6.52
N GLY A 9 2.50 -15.90 7.66
CA GLY A 9 1.20 -15.41 8.17
C GLY A 9 -0.06 -16.29 8.14
N THR A 10 -0.99 -15.96 9.03
CA THR A 10 -2.42 -16.22 8.85
C THR A 10 -3.18 -15.08 9.51
N TYR A 11 -3.93 -14.27 8.76
CA TYR A 11 -5.17 -13.75 9.34
C TYR A 11 -6.25 -13.35 8.35
N TRP A 12 -7.47 -13.84 8.55
CA TRP A 12 -8.48 -14.02 7.50
C TRP A 12 -9.77 -13.21 7.69
N ALA A 13 -9.69 -11.96 8.14
CA ALA A 13 -10.65 -10.94 7.67
C ALA A 13 -9.94 -9.69 7.16
N GLY A 14 -8.83 -9.97 6.49
CA GLY A 14 -7.97 -9.08 5.70
C GLY A 14 -6.91 -9.87 4.91
N ILE A 15 -7.13 -11.19 4.80
CA ILE A 15 -6.26 -12.33 4.46
C ILE A 15 -4.78 -12.04 4.18
N TRP A 16 -3.92 -12.58 5.05
CA TRP A 16 -2.53 -12.84 4.73
C TRP A 16 -2.06 -14.28 4.98
N SER A 17 -1.39 -14.89 4.00
CA SER A 17 -0.40 -15.95 4.22
C SER A 17 0.82 -15.93 3.26
N VAL A 18 1.02 -14.87 2.44
CA VAL A 18 2.18 -14.85 1.51
C VAL A 18 2.92 -13.49 1.32
N CYS A 19 2.41 -12.30 1.70
CA CYS A 19 3.20 -11.07 1.45
C CYS A 19 2.69 -9.73 2.05
N LEU A 20 2.67 -9.45 3.37
CA LEU A 20 2.10 -8.23 4.04
C LEU A 20 1.76 -6.96 3.20
N ALA A 21 2.62 -6.55 2.27
CA ALA A 21 2.33 -5.57 1.23
C ALA A 21 1.07 -5.79 0.34
N ASP A 22 0.86 -6.94 -0.32
CA ASP A 22 -0.20 -7.09 -1.36
C ASP A 22 -1.67 -6.99 -0.85
N ALA A 23 -2.05 -7.62 0.25
CA ALA A 23 -3.25 -7.41 1.07
C ALA A 23 -3.20 -6.16 1.97
N LEU A 24 -2.13 -5.37 2.00
CA LEU A 24 -2.28 -3.93 2.29
C LEU A 24 -2.54 -3.13 1.00
N ASN A 25 -2.45 -3.75 -0.18
CA ASN A 25 -2.62 -3.17 -1.52
C ASN A 25 -3.94 -3.61 -2.18
N TRP A 26 -4.93 -4.08 -1.41
CA TRP A 26 -6.29 -4.22 -1.94
C TRP A 26 -6.83 -2.86 -2.37
N LYS A 27 -7.63 -2.84 -3.44
CA LYS A 27 -8.24 -1.63 -3.96
C LYS A 27 -9.66 -1.85 -4.45
N SER A 28 -10.48 -0.82 -4.27
CA SER A 28 -11.84 -0.75 -4.81
C SER A 28 -11.81 -0.74 -6.34
N HIS A 29 -12.80 -1.41 -6.95
CA HIS A 29 -12.99 -1.42 -8.39
C HIS A 29 -14.07 -0.40 -8.81
N TYR A 30 -13.65 0.63 -9.56
CA TYR A 30 -14.48 1.71 -10.13
C TYR A 30 -15.19 2.66 -9.14
N TYR A 31 -15.55 3.84 -9.67
CA TYR A 31 -16.15 5.05 -9.08
C TYR A 31 -17.52 4.87 -8.38
N ARG A 32 -17.79 3.74 -7.71
CA ARG A 32 -19.13 3.44 -7.15
C ARG A 32 -19.13 2.74 -5.80
N LEU A 33 -17.99 2.61 -5.13
CA LEU A 33 -17.96 2.00 -3.80
C LEU A 33 -17.94 3.09 -2.74
N ARG A 34 -18.96 3.07 -1.88
CA ARG A 34 -19.07 3.95 -0.73
C ARG A 34 -18.52 3.21 0.47
N SER A 35 -17.80 3.90 1.36
CA SER A 35 -17.64 3.37 2.71
C SER A 35 -19.03 3.28 3.35
N PRO A 36 -19.33 2.24 4.13
CA PRO A 36 -20.58 2.17 4.85
C PRO A 36 -20.68 3.38 5.79
N PRO A 37 -21.89 3.92 6.05
CA PRO A 37 -22.08 5.04 6.97
C PRO A 37 -21.75 4.71 8.43
N ILE A 38 -21.43 3.44 8.72
CA ILE A 38 -21.14 2.89 10.04
C ILE A 38 -19.85 2.08 9.92
N TYR A 39 -18.98 2.16 10.92
CA TYR A 39 -17.77 1.35 11.00
C TYR A 39 -18.10 -0.14 10.84
N THR A 40 -17.55 -0.79 9.82
CA THR A 40 -17.71 -2.24 9.59
C THR A 40 -16.48 -3.04 9.96
N ALA A 41 -15.28 -2.50 9.74
CA ALA A 41 -14.01 -3.17 9.99
C ALA A 41 -12.86 -2.14 10.03
N PRO A 42 -11.68 -2.53 10.57
CA PRO A 42 -10.49 -1.67 10.56
C PRO A 42 -10.10 -1.20 9.16
N THR A 43 -9.49 -0.01 9.05
CA THR A 43 -9.29 0.62 7.72
C THR A 43 -8.27 -0.09 6.84
N TRP A 44 -7.39 -0.89 7.45
CA TRP A 44 -6.37 -1.67 6.77
C TRP A 44 -6.89 -3.01 6.24
N THR A 45 -8.14 -3.39 6.53
CA THR A 45 -8.77 -4.61 6.01
C THR A 45 -9.73 -4.34 4.86
N TRP A 46 -9.77 -5.26 3.89
CA TRP A 46 -10.70 -5.18 2.76
C TRP A 46 -12.17 -5.18 3.19
N ALA A 47 -12.48 -5.71 4.38
CA ALA A 47 -13.83 -5.74 4.93
C ALA A 47 -14.34 -4.34 5.31
N GLY A 48 -13.46 -3.33 5.33
CA GLY A 48 -13.81 -1.92 5.49
C GLY A 48 -14.42 -1.28 4.23
N LEU A 49 -14.45 -1.98 3.09
CA LEU A 49 -15.06 -1.53 1.85
C LEU A 49 -16.41 -2.21 1.57
N GLU A 50 -17.37 -1.48 1.01
CA GLU A 50 -18.55 -2.07 0.36
C GLU A 50 -18.28 -2.31 -1.13
N GLY A 51 -18.62 -3.49 -1.67
CA GLY A 51 -18.62 -3.80 -3.10
C GLY A 51 -17.45 -4.67 -3.61
N GLU A 52 -17.19 -4.65 -4.92
CA GLU A 52 -16.17 -5.51 -5.54
C GLU A 52 -14.75 -5.03 -5.20
N VAL A 53 -14.02 -5.83 -4.43
CA VAL A 53 -12.60 -5.60 -4.12
C VAL A 53 -11.72 -6.38 -5.09
N ARG A 54 -10.66 -5.75 -5.60
CA ARG A 54 -9.59 -6.42 -6.34
C ARG A 54 -8.28 -6.37 -5.55
N CYS A 55 -7.59 -7.50 -5.53
CA CYS A 55 -6.24 -7.62 -5.02
C CYS A 55 -5.35 -8.14 -6.15
N ALA A 56 -4.19 -7.51 -6.36
CA ALA A 56 -3.14 -8.08 -7.19
C ALA A 56 -2.30 -9.00 -6.29
N ILE A 57 -2.42 -10.32 -6.46
CA ILE A 57 -1.57 -11.27 -5.73
C ILE A 57 -0.34 -11.53 -6.58
N TRP A 58 0.85 -11.16 -6.08
CA TRP A 58 2.09 -11.57 -6.72
C TRP A 58 2.60 -12.84 -6.08
N ILE A 59 2.83 -13.87 -6.89
CA ILE A 59 3.51 -15.08 -6.45
C ILE A 59 4.99 -14.85 -6.74
N PRO A 60 5.86 -14.79 -5.71
CA PRO A 60 7.28 -14.63 -5.93
C PRO A 60 7.80 -15.76 -6.81
N GLN A 61 8.24 -15.41 -8.02
CA GLN A 61 9.18 -16.30 -8.70
C GLN A 61 10.45 -16.30 -7.85
N THR A 62 11.04 -17.46 -7.61
CA THR A 62 12.30 -17.63 -6.86
C THR A 62 13.42 -16.88 -7.57
N SER A 63 13.47 -15.57 -7.41
CA SER A 63 14.52 -14.69 -7.85
C SER A 63 15.58 -14.69 -6.76
N ILE A 64 16.79 -15.11 -7.13
CA ILE A 64 17.97 -15.21 -6.28
C ILE A 64 18.79 -13.92 -6.41
N ASP A 65 18.19 -12.81 -6.84
CA ASP A 65 18.92 -11.57 -7.06
C ASP A 65 19.12 -10.82 -5.73
N ASP A 66 20.38 -10.68 -5.30
CA ASP A 66 20.76 -10.01 -4.06
C ASP A 66 20.27 -8.54 -4.02
N ALA A 67 20.13 -7.91 -5.19
CA ALA A 67 19.59 -6.55 -5.29
C ALA A 67 18.12 -6.45 -4.83
N GLU A 68 17.29 -7.45 -5.16
CA GLU A 68 15.89 -7.49 -4.74
C GLU A 68 15.78 -7.69 -3.21
N GLN A 69 16.67 -8.50 -2.62
CA GLN A 69 16.70 -8.69 -1.16
C GLN A 69 17.12 -7.42 -0.40
N ILE A 70 18.03 -6.62 -0.95
CA ILE A 70 18.44 -5.35 -0.33
C ILE A 70 17.27 -4.34 -0.35
N HIS A 71 16.49 -4.31 -1.43
CA HIS A 71 15.31 -3.45 -1.54
C HIS A 71 14.21 -3.87 -0.56
N ALA A 72 13.93 -5.16 -0.49
CA ALA A 72 12.97 -5.71 0.46
C ALA A 72 13.34 -5.35 1.91
N LYS A 73 14.62 -5.44 2.30
CA LYS A 73 15.05 -5.07 3.66
C LYS A 73 14.86 -3.59 3.97
N ARG A 74 15.06 -2.71 2.99
CA ARG A 74 14.97 -1.26 3.19
C ARG A 74 13.51 -0.80 3.23
N PHE A 75 12.71 -1.27 2.27
CA PHE A 75 11.42 -0.66 1.99
C PHE A 75 10.22 -1.49 2.41
N ASP A 76 10.29 -2.81 2.33
CA ASP A 76 9.10 -3.62 2.57
C ASP A 76 8.60 -3.45 4.02
N PRO A 77 7.27 -3.39 4.18
CA PRO A 77 6.66 -3.38 5.49
C PRO A 77 6.85 -4.73 6.15
N LYS A 78 6.99 -4.71 7.47
CA LYS A 78 7.09 -5.89 8.34
C LYS A 78 6.01 -5.82 9.39
N LEU A 79 5.33 -6.92 9.60
CA LEU A 79 4.38 -7.05 10.69
C LEU A 79 5.18 -7.28 11.98
N ILE A 80 4.92 -6.44 12.99
CA ILE A 80 5.57 -6.52 14.29
C ILE A 80 4.65 -7.18 15.31
N ASP A 81 3.39 -6.76 15.34
CA ASP A 81 2.37 -7.27 16.27
C ASP A 81 0.96 -7.18 15.66
N GLN A 82 0.00 -7.90 16.24
CA GLN A 82 -1.40 -7.83 15.86
C GLN A 82 -2.33 -8.11 17.05
N HIS A 83 -3.45 -7.39 17.10
CA HIS A 83 -4.55 -7.64 18.01
C HIS A 83 -5.86 -7.71 17.24
N MET A 84 -6.52 -8.86 17.27
CA MET A 84 -7.73 -9.12 16.48
C MET A 84 -8.90 -9.49 17.38
N ILE A 85 -9.99 -8.75 17.25
CA ILE A 85 -11.27 -9.05 17.89
C ILE A 85 -12.22 -9.56 16.80
N LEU A 86 -12.51 -10.86 16.81
CA LEU A 86 -13.40 -11.49 15.84
C LEU A 86 -14.87 -11.23 16.18
N GLN A 87 -15.69 -10.94 15.17
CA GLN A 87 -17.14 -10.91 15.34
C GLN A 87 -17.71 -12.28 15.73
N ASP A 88 -17.13 -13.35 15.20
CA ASP A 88 -17.42 -14.73 15.58
C ASP A 88 -16.11 -15.50 15.70
N GLU A 89 -15.73 -15.88 16.93
CA GLU A 89 -14.48 -16.61 17.22
C GLU A 89 -14.37 -17.94 16.48
N ARG A 90 -15.50 -18.54 16.07
CA ARG A 90 -15.52 -19.79 15.29
C ARG A 90 -15.34 -19.53 13.80
N ASN A 91 -15.65 -18.31 13.36
CA ASN A 91 -15.41 -17.84 12.03
C ASN A 91 -14.18 -16.93 12.02
N ILE A 92 -13.00 -17.55 12.12
CA ILE A 92 -11.71 -16.86 11.96
C ILE A 92 -11.55 -16.19 10.58
N TYR A 93 -12.52 -16.40 9.68
CA TYR A 93 -12.63 -15.81 8.35
C TYR A 93 -13.65 -14.66 8.28
N GLY A 94 -14.26 -14.32 9.42
CA GLY A 94 -15.35 -13.37 9.57
C GLY A 94 -14.87 -12.01 10.03
N ALA A 95 -15.75 -11.01 9.93
CA ALA A 95 -15.42 -9.60 10.16
C ALA A 95 -14.72 -9.35 11.51
N VAL A 96 -13.85 -8.34 11.49
CA VAL A 96 -13.07 -7.88 12.63
C VAL A 96 -13.78 -6.69 13.28
N GLN A 97 -13.83 -6.65 14.60
CA GLN A 97 -14.51 -5.61 15.37
C GLN A 97 -13.59 -4.41 15.67
N GLU A 98 -14.22 -3.31 16.08
CA GLU A 98 -13.55 -2.11 16.58
C GLU A 98 -12.61 -2.44 17.75
N GLY A 99 -11.48 -1.75 17.82
CA GLY A 99 -10.40 -2.02 18.79
C GLY A 99 -9.34 -2.99 18.28
N SER A 100 -9.52 -3.59 17.10
CA SER A 100 -8.49 -4.41 16.46
C SER A 100 -7.44 -3.56 15.76
N TYR A 101 -6.17 -3.98 15.81
CA TYR A 101 -5.06 -3.25 15.21
C TYR A 101 -3.96 -4.17 14.70
N ILE A 102 -3.13 -3.65 13.80
CA ILE A 102 -1.83 -4.25 13.46
C ILE A 102 -0.71 -3.25 13.72
N THR A 103 0.41 -3.71 14.25
CA THR A 103 1.63 -2.90 14.33
C THR A 103 2.53 -3.26 13.17
N ILE A 104 2.84 -2.30 12.31
CA ILE A 104 3.70 -2.49 11.15
C ILE A 104 4.92 -1.58 11.23
N GLU A 105 6.07 -2.10 10.83
CA GLU A 105 7.27 -1.32 10.59
C GLU A 105 7.47 -1.17 9.08
N GLY A 106 7.53 0.07 8.57
CA GLY A 106 7.71 0.31 7.13
C GLY A 106 8.44 1.61 6.83
N ALA A 107 8.95 1.71 5.61
CA ALA A 107 9.58 2.93 5.11
C ALA A 107 8.50 3.97 4.79
N CYS A 108 8.55 5.12 5.44
CA CYS A 108 7.55 6.19 5.35
C CYS A 108 8.15 7.49 4.82
N LEU A 109 7.30 8.30 4.20
CA LEU A 109 7.55 9.72 3.90
C LEU A 109 6.38 10.56 4.41
N MET A 110 6.68 11.75 4.93
CA MET A 110 5.64 12.74 5.20
C MET A 110 5.00 13.22 3.90
N SER A 111 3.76 13.70 3.97
CA SER A 111 3.01 14.19 2.81
C SER A 111 3.77 15.25 2.00
N ALA A 112 4.46 16.18 2.68
CA ALA A 112 5.27 17.21 2.01
C ALA A 112 6.46 16.63 1.22
N ASP A 113 7.15 15.63 1.77
CA ASP A 113 8.29 14.98 1.11
C ASP A 113 7.83 14.08 -0.03
N PHE A 114 6.69 13.42 0.15
CA PHE A 114 6.03 12.67 -0.92
C PHE A 114 5.63 13.60 -2.07
N ASP A 115 5.03 14.76 -1.80
CA ASP A 115 4.71 15.76 -2.81
C ASP A 115 5.95 16.29 -3.55
N CYS A 116 7.10 16.40 -2.86
CA CYS A 116 8.37 16.75 -3.49
C CYS A 116 8.85 15.64 -4.42
N LEU A 117 8.83 14.38 -3.96
CA LEU A 117 9.13 13.21 -4.78
C LEU A 117 8.23 13.13 -6.02
N MET A 118 6.93 13.39 -5.87
CA MET A 118 5.98 13.41 -6.98
C MET A 118 6.33 14.49 -8.01
N ARG A 119 6.64 15.70 -7.55
CA ARG A 119 7.06 16.82 -8.41
C ARG A 119 8.38 16.53 -9.12
N ASP A 120 9.32 15.88 -8.44
CA ASP A 120 10.58 15.48 -9.07
C ASP A 120 10.36 14.42 -10.15
N LEU A 121 9.45 13.47 -9.91
CA LEU A 121 9.18 12.37 -10.85
C LEU A 121 8.37 12.83 -12.07
N TYR A 122 7.38 13.70 -11.88
CA TYR A 122 6.35 14.00 -12.88
C TYR A 122 6.23 15.49 -13.24
N GLY A 123 6.99 16.36 -12.60
CA GLY A 123 6.89 17.81 -12.77
C GLY A 123 5.70 18.42 -12.02
N ASN A 124 5.41 19.68 -12.31
CA ASN A 124 4.39 20.48 -11.60
C ASN A 124 2.93 20.13 -11.99
N ASP A 125 2.70 19.43 -13.10
CA ASP A 125 1.36 19.11 -13.63
C ASP A 125 0.89 17.70 -13.26
N PHE A 126 1.25 17.24 -12.06
CA PHE A 126 0.95 15.90 -11.56
C PHE A 126 -0.54 15.50 -11.66
N GLY A 127 -1.47 16.46 -11.55
CA GLY A 127 -2.91 16.22 -11.64
C GLY A 127 -3.43 15.74 -12.99
N GLY A 128 -2.60 15.75 -14.05
CA GLY A 128 -2.98 15.32 -15.41
C GLY A 128 -2.18 14.16 -15.99
N PHE A 129 -1.17 13.65 -15.29
CA PHE A 129 -0.31 12.60 -15.85
C PHE A 129 -0.92 11.19 -15.67
N PRO A 130 -0.95 10.36 -16.73
CA PRO A 130 -1.40 8.96 -16.63
C PRO A 130 -0.45 8.07 -15.81
N GLY A 131 0.65 8.65 -15.31
CA GLY A 131 1.70 7.96 -14.58
C GLY A 131 1.35 7.68 -13.12
N VAL A 132 0.43 8.40 -12.48
CA VAL A 132 0.07 8.09 -11.08
C VAL A 132 -1.43 8.07 -10.87
N GLN A 133 -1.87 7.03 -10.19
CA GLN A 133 -3.26 6.85 -9.80
C GLN A 133 -3.34 6.80 -8.28
N ILE A 134 -3.84 7.90 -7.70
CA ILE A 134 -4.22 7.93 -6.28
C ILE A 134 -5.64 7.39 -6.16
N LYS A 135 -5.82 6.36 -5.35
CA LYS A 135 -7.11 5.76 -5.04
C LYS A 135 -7.36 5.87 -3.55
N LEU A 136 -8.27 6.76 -3.20
CA LEU A 136 -8.72 6.90 -1.82
C LEU A 136 -9.77 5.82 -1.53
N ASP A 137 -9.75 5.29 -0.32
CA ASP A 137 -10.76 4.33 0.13
C ASP A 137 -12.12 5.03 0.38
N ARG A 138 -12.13 6.37 0.46
CA ARG A 138 -13.33 7.20 0.68
C ARG A 138 -13.47 8.28 -0.39
N GLU A 139 -14.67 8.40 -0.97
CA GLU A 139 -15.04 9.55 -1.80
C GLU A 139 -15.28 10.76 -0.89
N ARG A 140 -14.33 11.72 -0.90
CA ARG A 140 -14.29 13.02 -0.21
C ARG A 140 -13.48 13.05 1.08
N LEU A 141 -12.41 13.81 1.03
CA LEU A 141 -12.05 14.74 2.08
C LEU A 141 -11.97 16.12 1.40
N ASP A 142 -12.80 17.07 1.83
CA ASP A 142 -12.63 18.51 1.54
C ASP A 142 -11.35 19.00 2.27
N MET A 143 -10.20 18.37 2.00
CA MET A 143 -8.92 18.65 2.65
C MET A 143 -7.83 18.85 1.61
N SER A 144 -6.88 19.74 1.93
CA SER A 144 -5.75 20.12 1.08
C SER A 144 -4.72 19.01 0.86
N ALA A 145 -4.81 17.88 1.58
CA ALA A 145 -4.27 16.58 1.19
C ALA A 145 -5.05 15.52 1.99
N PRO A 146 -5.52 14.43 1.39
CA PRO A 146 -6.32 13.43 2.10
C PRO A 146 -5.48 12.50 3.00
N TYR A 147 -4.18 12.73 3.15
CA TYR A 147 -3.22 11.89 3.88
C TYR A 147 -2.09 12.73 4.50
N ASP A 148 -1.54 12.25 5.63
CA ASP A 148 -0.47 12.89 6.41
C ASP A 148 0.92 12.33 6.09
N CYS A 149 0.98 11.03 5.77
CA CYS A 149 2.19 10.35 5.33
C CYS A 149 1.84 9.20 4.38
N CYS A 150 2.86 8.66 3.72
CA CYS A 150 2.73 7.43 2.95
C CYS A 150 3.75 6.40 3.41
N MET A 151 3.42 5.12 3.26
CA MET A 151 4.30 3.99 3.52
C MET A 151 4.51 3.18 2.26
N PHE A 152 5.76 2.80 2.00
CA PHE A 152 6.10 1.89 0.92
C PHE A 152 5.49 0.51 1.16
N LEU A 153 4.72 -0.01 0.21
CA LEU A 153 4.12 -1.35 0.32
C LEU A 153 4.95 -2.38 -0.42
N ASN A 154 5.05 -2.25 -1.74
CA ASN A 154 5.81 -3.20 -2.56
C ASN A 154 6.43 -2.46 -3.73
N GLY A 155 7.69 -2.76 -3.98
CA GLY A 155 8.50 -2.12 -5.01
C GLY A 155 9.38 -3.11 -5.72
N ASN A 156 8.86 -4.30 -5.98
CA ASN A 156 9.27 -4.93 -7.20
C ASN A 156 8.78 -4.03 -8.34
N LEU A 157 9.72 -3.31 -8.94
CA LEU A 157 9.46 -2.51 -10.14
C LEU A 157 9.20 -3.50 -11.27
N PHE A 158 7.97 -4.02 -11.30
CA PHE A 158 7.62 -5.05 -12.25
C PHE A 158 7.41 -4.42 -13.62
N HIS A 159 7.94 -5.09 -14.63
CA HIS A 159 7.59 -4.80 -16.01
C HIS A 159 6.16 -5.25 -16.30
N LYS A 160 5.19 -4.33 -16.21
CA LYS A 160 3.91 -4.52 -16.87
C LYS A 160 4.14 -4.27 -18.37
N LYS A 161 4.11 -5.33 -19.19
CA LYS A 161 3.94 -5.17 -20.64
C LYS A 161 2.47 -4.87 -20.89
N GLU A 162 2.10 -3.61 -20.74
CA GLU A 162 0.77 -3.17 -21.17
C GLU A 162 0.81 -2.98 -22.68
N LYS A 163 -0.01 -3.74 -23.41
CA LYS A 163 -0.21 -3.52 -24.84
C LYS A 163 -1.15 -2.33 -24.97
N TRP A 164 -0.63 -1.23 -25.50
CA TRP A 164 -1.43 -0.06 -25.81
C TRP A 164 -2.08 -0.23 -27.19
N GLU A 165 -3.03 0.65 -27.53
CA GLU A 165 -3.80 0.61 -28.79
C GLU A 165 -2.92 0.67 -30.05
N ASP A 166 -1.66 1.11 -29.91
CA ASP A 166 -0.64 1.13 -30.97
C ASP A 166 0.07 -0.22 -31.18
N GLY A 167 -0.25 -1.24 -30.38
CA GLY A 167 0.37 -2.57 -30.42
C GLY A 167 1.77 -2.63 -29.79
N LEU A 168 2.29 -1.52 -29.26
CA LEU A 168 3.59 -1.47 -28.60
C LEU A 168 3.46 -1.82 -27.11
N SER A 169 4.46 -2.51 -26.60
CA SER A 169 4.59 -2.85 -25.17
C SER A 169 5.73 -2.05 -24.59
N TYR A 170 5.41 -1.11 -23.72
CA TYR A 170 6.41 -0.34 -22.99
C TYR A 170 6.63 -0.96 -21.62
N PRO A 171 7.89 -1.13 -21.18
CA PRO A 171 8.17 -1.51 -19.81
C PRO A 171 7.71 -0.39 -18.87
N LEU A 172 6.65 -0.63 -18.11
CA LEU A 172 6.29 0.23 -16.98
C LEU A 172 7.06 -0.23 -15.75
N SER A 173 7.47 0.72 -14.92
CA SER A 173 7.96 0.44 -13.57
C SER A 173 6.94 0.98 -12.59
N CYS A 174 6.43 0.10 -11.73
CA CYS A 174 5.34 0.40 -10.80
C CYS A 174 5.85 0.38 -9.35
N MET A 175 5.24 1.23 -8.52
CA MET A 175 5.43 1.27 -7.07
C MET A 175 4.10 1.59 -6.43
N ASP A 176 3.74 0.84 -5.39
CA ASP A 176 2.53 1.09 -4.61
C ASP A 176 2.91 1.62 -3.22
N VAL A 177 2.23 2.69 -2.79
CA VAL A 177 2.32 3.22 -1.43
C VAL A 177 0.96 3.23 -0.75
N LEU A 178 0.98 2.89 0.54
CA LEU A 178 -0.14 3.08 1.44
C LEU A 178 -0.24 4.56 1.81
N LEU A 179 -1.41 5.15 1.66
CA LEU A 179 -1.68 6.50 2.13
C LEU A 179 -2.29 6.41 3.53
N LEU A 180 -1.69 7.14 4.47
CA LEU A 180 -2.00 7.09 5.88
C LEU A 180 -2.39 8.47 6.41
N SER A 181 -3.33 8.50 7.33
CA SER A 181 -3.64 9.70 8.11
C SER A 181 -3.53 9.39 9.61
N TRP A 182 -3.05 10.36 10.38
CA TRP A 182 -2.88 10.20 11.81
C TRP A 182 -4.24 10.12 12.52
N VAL A 183 -4.38 9.11 13.37
CA VAL A 183 -5.41 9.05 14.41
C VAL A 183 -4.86 9.67 15.69
N ASP A 184 -3.62 9.29 16.03
CA ASP A 184 -2.82 9.89 17.10
C ASP A 184 -1.34 9.88 16.67
N GLN A 185 -0.81 11.07 16.35
CA GLN A 185 0.56 11.20 15.88
C GLN A 185 1.61 10.91 16.97
N GLU A 186 1.33 11.30 18.23
CA GLU A 186 2.28 11.10 19.33
C GLU A 186 2.40 9.61 19.68
N ALA A 187 1.27 8.90 19.66
CA ALA A 187 1.21 7.46 19.86
C ALA A 187 1.56 6.64 18.59
N LYS A 188 1.78 7.31 17.45
CA LYS A 188 2.04 6.67 16.13
C LYS A 188 0.92 5.74 15.68
N VAL A 189 -0.33 6.12 15.96
CA VAL A 189 -1.53 5.43 15.50
C VAL A 189 -2.02 6.12 14.23
N ALA A 190 -2.16 5.36 13.17
CA ALA A 190 -2.62 5.85 11.88
C ALA A 190 -3.76 4.99 11.34
N GLN A 191 -4.54 5.56 10.44
CA GLN A 191 -5.53 4.84 9.65
C GLN A 191 -5.13 4.89 8.19
N ARG A 192 -5.47 3.84 7.46
CA ARG A 192 -5.38 3.81 6.01
C ARG A 192 -6.49 4.68 5.43
N VAL A 193 -6.11 5.52 4.47
CA VAL A 193 -7.05 6.39 3.71
C VAL A 193 -7.04 6.10 2.22
N GLY A 194 -6.06 5.33 1.74
CA GLY A 194 -6.00 4.90 0.35
C GLY A 194 -4.67 4.28 -0.03
N VAL A 195 -4.47 4.15 -1.33
CA VAL A 195 -3.23 3.68 -1.96
C VAL A 195 -2.92 4.58 -3.16
N ALA A 196 -1.64 4.87 -3.40
CA ALA A 196 -1.19 5.47 -4.65
C ALA A 196 -0.35 4.47 -5.46
N ASP A 197 -0.77 4.26 -6.71
CA ASP A 197 -0.08 3.44 -7.72
C ASP A 197 0.72 4.39 -8.61
N MET A 198 2.04 4.31 -8.52
CA MET A 198 2.97 5.16 -9.25
C MET A 198 3.65 4.38 -10.36
N GLN A 199 3.57 4.91 -11.56
CA GLN A 199 4.06 4.30 -12.79
C GLN A 199 4.98 5.28 -13.51
N SER A 200 6.19 4.84 -13.83
CA SER A 200 7.08 5.60 -14.71
C SER A 200 6.99 5.06 -16.13
N ARG A 201 6.67 5.97 -17.08
CA ARG A 201 6.80 5.74 -18.53
C ARG A 201 8.20 6.18 -18.95
N GLY A 202 9.23 5.39 -18.66
CA GLY A 202 10.59 5.78 -19.02
C GLY A 202 11.69 4.99 -18.33
N ASP A 203 12.79 5.69 -18.04
CA ASP A 203 13.99 5.14 -17.43
C ASP A 203 13.72 4.64 -16.00
N ARG A 204 13.63 3.31 -15.87
CA ARG A 204 13.49 2.60 -14.60
C ARG A 204 14.55 3.05 -13.60
N ASP A 205 15.79 3.24 -14.06
CA ASP A 205 16.90 3.50 -13.17
C ASP A 205 16.79 4.90 -12.56
N ASN A 206 16.18 5.86 -13.28
CA ASN A 206 15.83 7.18 -12.74
C ASN A 206 14.73 7.10 -11.66
N LEU A 207 13.65 6.34 -11.90
CA LEU A 207 12.60 6.12 -10.88
C LEU A 207 13.19 5.47 -9.63
N ILE A 208 13.96 4.39 -9.81
CA ILE A 208 14.65 3.69 -8.73
C ILE A 208 15.59 4.63 -7.97
N HIS A 209 16.37 5.43 -8.68
CA HIS A 209 17.33 6.35 -8.09
C HIS A 209 16.63 7.39 -7.20
N LYS A 210 15.55 8.01 -7.70
CA LYS A 210 14.76 8.98 -6.94
C LYS A 210 14.11 8.38 -5.71
N ILE A 211 13.51 7.19 -5.83
CA ILE A 211 12.96 6.46 -4.68
C ILE A 211 14.06 6.16 -3.65
N LYS A 212 15.25 5.73 -4.10
CA LYS A 212 16.37 5.39 -3.21
C LYS A 212 16.99 6.58 -2.49
N THR A 213 16.90 7.75 -3.09
CA THR A 213 17.52 8.99 -2.60
C THR A 213 16.56 9.85 -1.80
N ALA A 214 15.25 9.62 -1.91
CA ALA A 214 14.28 10.21 -0.99
C ALA A 214 14.54 9.79 0.46
N ASP A 215 14.18 10.68 1.39
CA ASP A 215 14.47 10.58 2.82
C ASP A 215 13.47 9.66 3.55
N TRP A 216 13.37 8.40 3.08
CA TRP A 216 12.52 7.41 3.70
C TRP A 216 12.99 7.07 5.12
N GLU A 217 12.09 7.24 6.09
CA GLU A 217 12.33 6.86 7.48
C GLU A 217 11.56 5.59 7.82
N ARG A 218 12.18 4.66 8.56
CA ARG A 218 11.45 3.49 9.06
C ARG A 218 10.71 3.86 10.33
N TRP A 219 9.38 3.79 10.28
CA TRP A 219 8.52 3.98 11.43
C TRP A 219 7.80 2.69 11.79
N THR A 220 7.60 2.48 13.08
CA THR A 220 6.68 1.50 13.64
C THR A 220 5.37 2.21 13.96
N LEU A 221 4.31 1.83 13.25
CA LEU A 221 2.98 2.43 13.33
C LEU A 221 1.96 1.38 13.73
N GLU A 222 1.02 1.78 14.57
CA GLU A 222 -0.21 1.02 14.79
C GLU A 222 -1.24 1.45 13.73
N LEU A 223 -1.76 0.49 12.97
CA LEU A 223 -2.86 0.72 12.04
C LEU A 223 -4.17 0.24 12.64
N VAL A 224 -5.17 1.11 12.57
CA VAL A 224 -6.56 0.90 13.01
C VAL A 224 -7.55 1.08 11.87
#